data_AF-A0A4Q3UFR4-F1
#
_entry.id   AF-A0A4Q3UFR4-F1
#
_cell.length_a   1.000
_cell.length_b   1.000
_cell.length_c   1.000
_cell.angle_alpha   90.00
_cell.angle_beta   90.00
_cell.angle_gamma   90.00
#
_symmetry.space_group_name_H-M   'P 1'
#
loop_
_entity.id
_entity.type
_entity.pdbx_description
1 polymer ?
#
loop_
_entity_poly.entity_id
_entity_poly.type
_entity_poly.pdbx_seq_one_letter_code
_entity_poly.pdbx_strand_id
1 'polypeptide(L)'
;MVYRLSDKGSPLSCDIFDAEGDRLLKCRFGYSVKPGALEGKMVEAQVFDAQKATAASPAKDTPLQRLIYTYDDAGTPQLPITINMEPTGIATKLRGPALVSFNPLADVR
;
A
#
# COMPACT_ATOMS: atom_id res chain seq x y z
N MET A 1 -2.05 -8.71 -11.01
CA MET A 1 -1.39 -8.39 -9.71
C MET A 1 -0.55 -9.58 -9.29
N VAL A 2 0.60 -9.36 -8.66
CA VAL A 2 1.50 -10.42 -8.17
C VAL A 2 1.86 -10.15 -6.72
N TYR A 3 1.53 -11.09 -5.82
CA TYR A 3 1.84 -10.99 -4.40
C TYR A 3 3.14 -11.74 -4.05
N ARG A 4 3.88 -11.18 -3.09
CA ARG A 4 4.91 -11.90 -2.34
C ARG A 4 4.40 -12.08 -0.92
N LEU A 5 4.38 -13.32 -0.42
CA LEU A 5 3.86 -13.66 0.89
C LEU A 5 5.00 -13.96 1.87
N SER A 6 4.73 -13.85 3.16
CA SER A 6 5.57 -14.41 4.23
C SER A 6 5.36 -15.92 4.32
N ASP A 7 6.20 -16.60 5.11
CA ASP A 7 6.07 -18.03 5.40
C ASP A 7 4.72 -18.39 6.04
N LYS A 8 4.07 -17.42 6.71
CA LYS A 8 2.74 -17.57 7.32
C LYS A 8 1.60 -17.19 6.37
N GLY A 9 1.88 -16.91 5.10
CA GLY A 9 0.90 -16.54 4.08
C GLY A 9 0.46 -15.07 4.10
N SER A 10 1.03 -14.22 4.96
CA SER A 10 0.68 -12.79 5.00
C SER A 10 1.35 -12.05 3.83
N PRO A 11 0.63 -11.22 3.06
CA PRO A 11 1.22 -10.50 1.93
C PRO A 11 2.25 -9.47 2.40
N LEU A 12 3.48 -9.55 1.91
CA LEU A 12 4.56 -8.59 2.20
C LEU A 12 4.66 -7.48 1.15
N SER A 13 4.40 -7.82 -0.12
CA SER A 13 4.36 -6.85 -1.21
C SER A 13 3.40 -7.29 -2.31
N CYS A 14 2.91 -6.32 -3.08
CA CYS A 14 2.11 -6.59 -4.27
C CYS A 14 2.56 -5.67 -5.41
N ASP A 15 2.83 -6.23 -6.58
CA ASP A 15 3.07 -5.49 -7.81
C ASP A 15 1.78 -5.49 -8.65
N ILE A 16 1.32 -4.29 -9.03
CA ILE A 16 0.13 -4.07 -9.87
C ILE A 16 0.62 -3.70 -11.27
N PHE A 17 0.01 -4.33 -12.28
CA PHE A 17 0.40 -4.18 -13.69
C PHE A 17 -0.82 -3.69 -14.48
N ASP A 18 -0.57 -2.98 -15.57
CA ASP A 18 -1.60 -2.68 -16.58
C ASP A 18 -1.89 -3.90 -17.48
N ALA A 19 -2.71 -3.69 -18.52
CA ALA A 19 -3.10 -4.74 -19.46
C ALA A 19 -1.94 -5.17 -20.37
N GLU A 20 -0.98 -4.28 -20.58
CA GLU A 20 0.21 -4.46 -21.42
C GLU A 20 1.35 -5.16 -20.68
N GLY A 21 1.23 -5.33 -19.36
CA GLY A 21 2.21 -6.01 -18.51
C GLY A 21 3.22 -5.07 -17.85
N ASP A 22 2.97 -3.75 -17.90
CA ASP A 22 3.82 -2.76 -17.29
C ASP A 22 3.45 -2.56 -15.83
N ARG A 23 4.46 -2.60 -14.96
CA ARG A 23 4.25 -2.40 -13.53
C ARG A 23 3.87 -0.95 -13.27
N LEU A 24 2.65 -0.71 -12.79
CA LEU A 24 2.11 0.61 -12.46
C LEU A 24 2.40 1.00 -11.02
N LEU A 25 2.11 0.08 -10.09
CA LEU A 25 2.20 0.35 -8.66
C LEU A 25 2.91 -0.80 -7.97
N LYS A 26 3.58 -0.44 -6.88
CA LYS A 26 4.12 -1.39 -5.91
C LYS A 26 3.58 -1.05 -4.54
N CYS A 27 3.07 -2.06 -3.86
CA CYS A 27 2.61 -1.96 -2.49
C CYS A 27 3.55 -2.75 -1.57
N ARG A 28 3.77 -2.25 -0.36
CA ARG A 28 4.47 -2.96 0.73
C ARG A 28 3.58 -2.96 1.95
N PHE A 29 3.60 -4.05 2.70
CA PHE A 29 2.77 -4.24 3.88
C PHE A 29 3.65 -4.56 5.10
N GLY A 30 3.35 -3.89 6.21
CA GLY A 30 4.01 -4.08 7.50
C GLY A 30 3.04 -4.66 8.52
N TYR A 31 3.53 -5.57 9.34
CA TYR A 31 2.75 -6.24 10.38
C TYR A 31 3.39 -6.05 11.75
N SER A 32 2.55 -5.98 12.78
CA SER A 32 3.02 -5.89 14.15
C SER A 32 3.64 -7.23 14.58
N VAL A 33 4.87 -7.14 15.07
CA VAL A 33 5.58 -8.23 15.77
C VAL A 33 5.36 -8.18 17.28
N LYS A 34 4.58 -7.22 17.78
CA LYS A 34 4.30 -7.07 19.21
C LYS A 34 3.42 -8.25 19.66
N PRO A 35 3.85 -9.05 20.65
CA PRO A 35 3.04 -10.14 21.17
C PRO A 35 1.71 -9.65 21.75
N GLY A 36 0.68 -10.50 21.68
CA GLY A 36 -0.64 -10.23 22.24
C GLY A 36 -1.66 -9.82 21.17
N ALA A 37 -2.61 -8.93 21.52
CA ALA A 37 -3.76 -8.62 20.68
C ALA A 37 -3.39 -8.06 19.29
N LEU A 38 -2.20 -7.49 19.11
CA LEU A 38 -1.74 -6.91 17.84
C LEU A 38 -0.82 -7.83 17.04
N GLU A 39 -0.45 -8.99 17.54
CA GLU A 39 0.49 -9.87 16.86
C GLU A 39 -0.05 -10.29 15.50
N GLY A 40 0.74 -10.07 14.44
CA GLY A 40 0.36 -10.42 13.07
C GLY A 40 -0.69 -9.51 12.43
N LYS A 41 -1.15 -8.44 13.10
CA LYS A 41 -2.04 -7.45 12.49
C LYS A 41 -1.27 -6.50 11.59
N MET A 42 -1.86 -6.09 10.47
CA MET A 42 -1.26 -5.12 9.55
C MET A 42 -1.22 -3.75 10.22
N VAL A 43 -0.06 -3.13 10.31
CA VAL A 43 0.11 -1.79 10.91
C VAL A 43 0.41 -0.72 9.87
N GLU A 44 0.84 -1.15 8.68
CA GLU A 44 1.24 -0.21 7.64
C GLU A 44 1.04 -0.78 6.24
N ALA A 45 0.58 0.06 5.32
CA ALA A 45 0.68 -0.17 3.89
C ALA A 45 1.31 1.05 3.19
N GLN A 46 2.28 0.82 2.32
CA GLN A 46 2.91 1.87 1.51
C GLN A 46 2.66 1.59 0.04
N VAL A 47 2.26 2.61 -0.71
CA VAL A 47 2.02 2.56 -2.15
C VAL A 47 3.07 3.42 -2.84
N PHE A 48 3.66 2.86 -3.90
CA PHE A 48 4.67 3.52 -4.71
C PHE A 48 4.25 3.51 -6.17
N ASP A 49 4.54 4.60 -6.88
CA ASP A 49 4.59 4.66 -8.33
C ASP A 49 5.78 3.84 -8.79
N ALA A 50 5.51 2.78 -9.52
CA ALA A 50 6.53 1.90 -10.04
C ALA A 50 7.00 2.41 -11.41
N GLN A 51 7.90 3.40 -11.42
CA GLN A 51 8.44 3.88 -12.68
C GLN A 51 9.27 2.80 -13.37
N LYS A 52 9.01 2.59 -14.67
CA LYS A 52 9.89 1.81 -15.53
C LYS A 52 11.27 2.49 -15.60
N ALA A 53 12.33 1.68 -15.49
CA ALA A 53 13.65 2.13 -15.85
C ALA A 53 13.65 2.49 -17.33
N THR A 54 14.22 3.64 -17.66
CA THR A 54 14.51 4.03 -19.05
C THR A 54 16.01 4.16 -19.22
N ALA A 55 16.49 4.24 -20.46
CA ALA A 55 17.90 4.54 -20.73
C ALA A 55 18.38 5.86 -20.10
N ALA A 56 17.44 6.79 -19.81
CA ALA A 56 17.71 8.10 -19.25
C ALA A 56 17.52 8.20 -17.72
N SER A 57 16.81 7.25 -17.10
CA SER A 57 16.57 7.26 -15.65
C SER A 57 16.44 5.85 -15.09
N PRO A 58 17.20 5.48 -14.04
CA PRO A 58 17.03 4.20 -13.37
C PRO A 58 15.63 4.12 -12.75
N ALA A 59 15.05 2.91 -12.72
CA ALA A 59 13.76 2.68 -12.06
C ALA A 59 13.88 3.10 -10.59
N LYS A 60 13.08 4.09 -10.18
CA LYS A 60 12.97 4.51 -8.79
C LYS A 60 11.50 4.51 -8.39
N ASP A 61 11.17 3.61 -7.47
CA ASP A 61 9.86 3.57 -6.83
C ASP A 61 9.63 4.91 -6.10
N THR A 62 8.64 5.69 -6.52
CA THR A 62 8.33 7.00 -5.91
C THR A 62 7.18 6.81 -4.92
N PRO A 63 7.32 7.18 -3.64
CA PRO A 63 6.26 6.95 -2.67
C PRO A 63 5.06 7.88 -2.97
N LEU A 64 3.87 7.30 -2.98
CA LEU A 64 2.60 7.98 -3.27
C LEU A 64 1.75 8.14 -2.01
N GLN A 65 1.66 7.07 -1.23
CA GLN A 65 0.75 7.01 -0.10
C GLN A 65 1.27 6.08 0.97
N ARG A 66 1.02 6.44 2.22
CA ARG A 66 1.24 5.60 3.39
C ARG A 66 -0.06 5.54 4.19
N LEU A 67 -0.53 4.33 4.46
CA LEU A 67 -1.65 4.06 5.36
C LEU A 67 -1.09 3.46 6.65
N ILE A 68 -1.48 4.02 7.78
CA ILE A 68 -1.13 3.53 9.11
C ILE A 68 -2.40 3.01 9.75
N TYR A 69 -2.42 1.71 10.04
CA TYR A 69 -3.53 1.05 10.70
C TYR A 69 -3.34 1.12 12.21
N THR A 70 -4.34 1.65 12.89
CA THR A 70 -4.38 1.75 14.33
C THR A 70 -5.43 0.80 14.89
N TYR A 71 -5.21 0.38 16.13
CA TYR A 71 -6.05 -0.57 16.84
C TYR A 71 -6.24 -0.07 18.27
N ASP A 72 -7.40 -0.38 18.85
CA ASP A 72 -7.61 -0.17 20.29
C ASP A 72 -6.91 -1.25 21.13
N ASP A 73 -7.06 -1.15 22.45
CA ASP A 73 -6.44 -2.09 23.40
C ASP A 73 -6.97 -3.53 23.26
N ALA A 74 -8.17 -3.72 22.71
CA ALA A 74 -8.74 -5.03 22.40
C ALA A 74 -8.28 -5.57 21.03
N GLY A 75 -7.52 -4.77 20.27
CA GLY A 75 -7.09 -5.10 18.92
C GLY A 75 -8.18 -4.85 17.87
N THR A 76 -9.25 -4.12 18.17
CA THR A 76 -10.27 -3.72 17.19
C THR A 76 -9.69 -2.68 16.25
N PRO A 77 -9.83 -2.85 14.92
CA PRO A 77 -9.31 -1.87 13.96
C PRO A 77 -10.03 -0.53 14.08
N GLN A 78 -9.25 0.55 13.98
CA GLN A 78 -9.72 1.93 13.95
C GLN A 78 -9.52 2.51 12.54
N LEU A 79 -10.12 3.67 12.28
CA LEU A 79 -9.94 4.36 10.99
C LEU A 79 -8.45 4.59 10.71
N PRO A 80 -7.93 4.16 9.54
CA PRO A 80 -6.52 4.29 9.22
C PRO A 80 -6.13 5.75 8.99
N ILE A 81 -4.93 6.10 9.42
CA ILE A 81 -4.32 7.39 9.10
C ILE A 81 -3.75 7.30 7.69
N THR A 82 -4.19 8.21 6.82
CA THR A 82 -3.73 8.26 5.42
C THR A 82 -2.81 9.46 5.23
N ILE A 83 -1.60 9.21 4.74
CA ILE A 83 -0.61 10.22 4.39
C ILE A 83 -0.38 10.14 2.89
N ASN A 84 -0.88 11.15 2.16
CA ASN A 84 -0.61 11.30 0.74
C ASN A 84 0.70 12.06 0.56
N MET A 85 1.60 11.50 -0.23
CA MET A 85 2.88 12.11 -0.56
C MET A 85 2.71 12.73 -1.94
N GLU A 86 2.54 14.06 -2.01
CA GLU A 86 2.33 14.77 -3.27
C GLU A 86 3.50 14.50 -4.24
N PRO A 87 3.25 13.82 -5.37
CA PRO A 87 4.28 13.56 -6.36
C PRO A 87 4.35 14.75 -7.27
N THR A 88 5.55 15.25 -7.52
CA THR A 88 5.77 16.20 -8.61
C THR A 88 5.37 15.55 -9.94
N GLY A 89 4.19 15.90 -10.45
CA GLY A 89 3.79 15.78 -11.86
C GLY A 89 3.04 14.52 -12.30
N ILE A 90 3.32 13.32 -11.75
CA ILE A 90 2.80 12.06 -12.35
C ILE A 90 1.52 11.54 -11.66
N ALA A 91 1.40 11.64 -10.33
CA ALA A 91 0.15 11.21 -9.67
C ALA A 91 -1.03 12.13 -9.93
N THR A 92 -0.81 13.34 -10.42
CA THR A 92 -1.89 14.21 -10.89
C THR A 92 -2.60 13.63 -12.11
N LYS A 93 -1.93 12.80 -12.95
CA LYS A 93 -2.56 12.11 -14.08
C LYS A 93 -3.41 10.90 -13.68
N LEU A 94 -3.24 10.37 -12.47
CA LEU A 94 -4.11 9.34 -11.89
C LEU A 94 -5.31 9.95 -11.12
N ARG A 95 -5.39 11.28 -10.97
CA ARG A 95 -6.51 12.01 -10.34
C ARG A 95 -7.76 12.09 -11.24
N GLY A 96 -8.32 10.94 -11.61
CA GLY A 96 -9.79 10.84 -11.62
C GLY A 96 -10.31 10.98 -10.17
N PRO A 97 -11.62 11.24 -9.94
CA PRO A 97 -12.14 11.32 -8.57
C PRO A 97 -11.72 10.06 -7.82
N ALA A 98 -10.92 10.23 -6.77
CA ALA A 98 -10.15 9.20 -6.07
C ALA A 98 -10.74 7.78 -6.24
N LEU A 99 -10.28 7.04 -7.25
CA LEU A 99 -10.82 5.72 -7.60
C LEU A 99 -10.50 4.65 -6.55
N VAL A 100 -9.79 5.03 -5.49
CA VAL A 100 -9.47 4.15 -4.37
C VAL A 100 -9.56 4.94 -3.07
N SER A 101 -10.76 5.34 -2.66
CA SER A 101 -11.07 5.43 -1.23
C SER A 101 -11.28 4.00 -0.71
N PHE A 102 -10.23 3.16 -0.76
CA PHE A 102 -10.27 1.87 -0.10
C PHE A 102 -10.08 2.12 1.39
N ASN A 103 -11.20 2.29 2.09
CA ASN A 103 -11.24 2.06 3.51
C ASN A 103 -11.48 0.55 3.70
N PRO A 104 -10.44 -0.27 4.00
CA PRO A 104 -10.62 -1.71 4.23
C PRO A 104 -11.57 -2.04 5.38
N LEU A 105 -12.03 -1.03 6.13
CA LEU A 105 -12.96 -1.15 7.25
C LEU A 105 -14.37 -0.62 6.92
N ALA A 106 -14.63 -0.13 5.70
CA ALA A 106 -15.96 0.39 5.34
C ALA A 106 -17.04 -0.69 5.29
N ASP A 107 -16.67 -1.95 5.07
CA ASP A 107 -17.58 -3.10 4.97
C ASP A 107 -17.69 -3.94 6.26
N VAL A 108 -17.11 -3.49 7.37
CA VAL A 108 -17.28 -4.16 8.67
C VAL A 108 -18.41 -3.46 9.43
N ARG A 109 -19.66 -3.84 9.14
CA ARG A 109 -20.84 -3.55 9.95
C ARG A 109 -21.53 -4.85 10.34
#